data_AF-A0A968D096-F1
#
_entry.id   AF-A0A968D096-F1
#
_cell.length_a   1.000
_cell.length_b   1.000
_cell.length_c   1.000
_cell.angle_alpha   90.00
_cell.angle_beta   90.00
_cell.angle_gamma   90.00
#
_symmetry.space_group_name_H-M   'P 1'
#
loop_
_entity.id
_entity.type
_entity.pdbx_description
1 polymer ?
#
loop_
_entity_poly.entity_id
_entity_poly.type
_entity_poly.pdbx_seq_one_letter_code
_entity_poly.pdbx_strand_id
1 'polypeptide(L)'
;DEVWGCVKLLVDEKEVFGAKVSTKWGHAARGGDNYVIVVYTPNYLDVEDVFRVREVLRDRCGVESVLYYKPDLYTKKRIYADTARDLGLPGASRFSG
;
A
#
# COMPACT_ATOMS: atom_id res chain seq x y z
N ASP A 1 1.15 -14.27 -6.75
CA ASP A 1 0.17 -14.15 -7.85
C ASP A 1 -1.28 -14.22 -7.41
N GLU A 2 -1.68 -15.12 -6.52
CA GLU A 2 -3.06 -15.25 -6.04
C GLU A 2 -3.64 -13.94 -5.47
N VAL A 3 -2.94 -13.32 -4.49
CA VAL A 3 -3.34 -12.02 -3.91
C VAL A 3 -3.48 -10.94 -4.99
N TRP A 4 -2.55 -10.90 -5.95
CA TRP A 4 -2.63 -9.95 -7.06
C TRP A 4 -3.84 -10.23 -7.98
N GLY A 5 -4.15 -11.50 -8.22
CA GLY A 5 -5.37 -11.91 -8.93
C GLY A 5 -6.63 -11.36 -8.27
N CYS A 6 -6.75 -11.51 -6.96
CA CYS A 6 -7.87 -10.97 -6.17
C CYS A 6 -7.93 -9.43 -6.23
N VAL A 7 -6.80 -8.74 -6.03
CA VAL A 7 -6.76 -7.26 -6.08
C VAL A 7 -7.22 -6.71 -7.43
N LYS A 8 -6.90 -7.38 -8.54
CA LYS A 8 -7.43 -6.99 -9.86
C LYS A 8 -8.95 -7.06 -9.92
N LEU A 9 -9.55 -8.14 -9.39
CA LEU A 9 -11.00 -8.27 -9.33
C LEU A 9 -11.63 -7.13 -8.52
N LEU A 10 -11.03 -6.74 -7.40
CA LEU A 10 -11.51 -5.60 -6.61
C LEU A 10 -11.45 -4.27 -7.37
N VAL A 11 -10.44 -4.08 -8.24
CA VAL A 11 -10.36 -2.90 -9.12
C VAL A 11 -11.47 -2.96 -10.17
N ASP A 12 -11.68 -4.11 -10.80
CA ASP A 12 -12.72 -4.30 -11.83
C ASP A 12 -14.15 -4.12 -11.25
N GLU A 13 -14.36 -4.58 -10.02
CA GLU A 13 -15.58 -4.41 -9.22
C GLU A 13 -15.76 -2.97 -8.67
N LYS A 14 -14.73 -2.12 -8.80
CA LYS A 14 -14.67 -0.76 -8.22
C LYS A 14 -14.74 -0.71 -6.70
N GLU A 15 -14.39 -1.80 -6.03
CA GLU A 15 -14.25 -1.87 -4.56
C GLU A 15 -13.01 -1.11 -4.07
N VAL A 16 -11.97 -1.03 -4.90
CA VAL A 16 -10.76 -0.24 -4.66
C VAL A 16 -10.46 0.67 -5.85
N PHE A 17 -9.84 1.82 -5.58
CA PHE A 17 -9.66 2.87 -6.59
C PHE A 17 -8.69 2.48 -7.71
N GLY A 18 -7.62 1.75 -7.38
CA GLY A 18 -6.62 1.31 -8.34
C GLY A 18 -5.46 0.62 -7.65
N ALA A 19 -4.68 -0.15 -8.41
CA ALA A 19 -3.56 -0.89 -7.85
C ALA A 19 -2.42 -1.10 -8.86
N LYS A 20 -1.23 -1.38 -8.34
CA LYS A 20 -0.07 -1.81 -9.12
C LYS A 20 0.73 -2.85 -8.35
N VAL A 21 1.48 -3.66 -9.07
CA VAL A 21 2.39 -4.66 -8.50
C VAL A 21 3.79 -4.49 -9.09
N SER A 22 4.83 -4.73 -8.28
CA SER A 22 6.20 -4.77 -8.77
C SER A 22 6.39 -5.90 -9.76
N THR A 23 7.06 -5.63 -10.88
CA THR A 23 7.48 -6.67 -11.84
C THR A 23 8.72 -7.41 -11.32
N LYS A 24 8.99 -8.59 -11.88
CA LYS A 24 10.22 -9.35 -11.63
C LYS A 24 11.49 -8.51 -11.81
N TRP A 25 11.53 -7.71 -12.88
CA TRP A 25 12.65 -6.80 -13.15
C TRP A 25 12.75 -5.67 -12.12
N GLY A 26 11.63 -5.02 -11.78
CA GLY A 26 11.60 -3.94 -10.81
C GLY A 26 11.93 -4.39 -9.38
N HIS A 27 11.60 -5.64 -9.03
CA HIS A 27 12.00 -6.29 -7.80
C HIS A 27 13.52 -6.53 -7.76
N ALA A 28 14.08 -7.16 -8.81
CA ALA A 28 15.52 -7.41 -8.91
C ALA A 28 16.36 -6.12 -8.86
N ALA A 29 15.92 -5.06 -9.54
CA ALA A 29 16.59 -3.76 -9.55
C ALA A 29 16.64 -3.07 -8.17
N ARG A 30 15.73 -3.41 -7.25
CA ARG A 30 15.70 -2.86 -5.89
C ARG A 30 16.46 -3.70 -4.87
N GLY A 31 16.91 -4.90 -5.24
CA GLY A 31 17.64 -5.80 -4.34
C GLY A 31 16.86 -6.19 -3.08
N GLY A 32 15.54 -6.08 -3.10
CA GLY A 32 14.69 -6.48 -1.97
C GLY A 32 14.21 -7.92 -2.12
N ASP A 33 13.92 -8.58 -1.00
CA ASP A 33 13.48 -9.99 -0.99
C ASP A 33 11.98 -10.17 -1.30
N ASN A 34 11.21 -9.07 -1.31
CA ASN A 34 9.76 -9.10 -1.46
C ASN A 34 9.26 -8.38 -2.72
N TYR A 35 8.20 -8.93 -3.32
CA TYR A 35 7.35 -8.22 -4.28
C TYR A 35 6.40 -7.30 -3.52
N VAL A 36 6.05 -6.16 -4.11
CA VAL A 36 5.17 -5.16 -3.50
C VAL A 36 3.92 -4.99 -4.34
N ILE A 37 2.75 -5.12 -3.70
CA ILE A 37 1.47 -4.65 -4.22
C ILE A 37 1.15 -3.32 -3.55
N VAL A 38 0.73 -2.34 -4.35
CA VAL A 38 0.27 -1.03 -3.88
C VAL A 38 -1.18 -0.88 -4.31
N VAL A 39 -2.06 -0.63 -3.34
CA VAL A 39 -3.47 -0.30 -3.56
C VAL A 39 -3.68 1.15 -3.17
N TYR A 40 -4.35 1.90 -4.03
CA TYR A 40 -4.57 3.33 -3.87
C TYR A 40 -5.95 3.62 -3.26
N THR A 41 -6.04 4.72 -2.54
CA THR A 41 -7.28 5.38 -2.14
C THR A 41 -7.25 6.83 -2.65
N PRO A 42 -8.39 7.45 -2.96
CA PRO A 42 -8.41 8.81 -3.51
C PRO A 42 -7.97 9.87 -2.51
N ASN A 43 -8.28 9.66 -1.22
CA ASN A 43 -8.09 10.65 -0.17
C ASN A 43 -7.62 10.03 1.14
N TYR A 44 -6.35 10.27 1.51
CA TYR A 44 -5.79 9.79 2.78
C TYR A 44 -6.32 10.48 4.05
N LEU A 45 -7.13 11.55 3.89
CA LEU A 45 -7.85 12.18 5.00
C LEU A 45 -9.20 11.50 5.27
N ASP A 46 -9.70 10.72 4.32
CA ASP A 46 -10.86 9.85 4.50
C ASP A 46 -10.41 8.56 5.19
N VAL A 47 -10.32 8.63 6.53
CA VAL A 47 -9.79 7.54 7.36
C VAL A 47 -10.70 6.32 7.28
N GLU A 48 -12.00 6.52 7.12
CA GLU A 48 -12.98 5.43 7.00
C GLU A 48 -12.76 4.66 5.69
N ASP A 49 -12.57 5.33 4.55
CA ASP A 49 -12.26 4.65 3.29
C ASP A 49 -10.90 3.93 3.32
N VAL A 50 -9.88 4.54 3.96
CA VAL A 50 -8.58 3.90 4.13
C VAL A 50 -8.69 2.57 4.88
N PHE A 51 -9.43 2.54 5.99
CA PHE A 51 -9.62 1.32 6.75
C PHE A 51 -10.59 0.35 6.08
N ARG A 52 -11.63 0.83 5.38
CA ARG A 52 -12.50 0.00 4.55
C ARG A 52 -11.70 -0.78 3.51
N VAL A 53 -10.79 -0.10 2.79
CA VAL A 53 -9.91 -0.77 1.81
C VAL A 53 -9.02 -1.81 2.48
N ARG A 54 -8.48 -1.53 3.68
CA ARG A 54 -7.73 -2.54 4.44
C ARG A 54 -8.58 -3.78 4.71
N GLU A 55 -9.77 -3.61 5.28
CA GLU A 55 -10.64 -4.75 5.62
C GLU A 55 -11.04 -5.54 4.38
N VAL A 56 -11.38 -4.88 3.27
CA VAL A 56 -11.67 -5.56 2.00
C VAL A 56 -10.48 -6.41 1.54
N LEU A 57 -9.25 -5.92 1.65
CA LEU A 57 -8.05 -6.70 1.29
C LEU A 57 -7.84 -7.92 2.22
N ARG A 58 -8.12 -7.77 3.51
CA ARG A 58 -8.03 -8.87 4.48
C ARG A 58 -9.11 -9.92 4.21
N ASP A 59 -10.37 -9.49 4.13
CA ASP A 59 -11.54 -10.37 4.05
C ASP A 59 -11.65 -11.07 2.69
N ARG A 60 -11.41 -10.34 1.59
CA ARG A 60 -11.60 -10.88 0.23
C ARG A 60 -10.34 -11.53 -0.33
N CYS A 61 -9.16 -11.01 0.00
CA CYS A 61 -7.90 -11.45 -0.58
C CYS A 61 -6.99 -12.20 0.41
N GLY A 62 -7.44 -12.42 1.65
CA GLY A 62 -6.70 -13.20 2.65
C GLY A 62 -5.38 -12.56 3.07
N VAL A 63 -5.28 -11.23 3.02
CA VAL A 63 -4.04 -10.53 3.39
C VAL A 63 -3.92 -10.51 4.91
N GLU A 64 -3.01 -11.31 5.46
CA GLU A 64 -2.77 -11.37 6.91
C GLU A 64 -1.62 -10.46 7.38
N SER A 65 -0.66 -10.18 6.49
CA SER A 65 0.51 -9.37 6.80
C SER A 65 0.16 -7.92 7.18
N VAL A 66 1.08 -7.24 7.85
CA VAL A 66 0.93 -5.82 8.20
C VAL A 66 0.88 -4.99 6.92
N LEU A 67 -0.18 -4.20 6.75
CA LEU A 67 -0.29 -3.23 5.68
C LEU A 67 0.22 -1.87 6.15
N TYR A 68 0.97 -1.21 5.28
CA TYR A 68 1.52 0.12 5.53
C TYR A 68 0.88 1.13 4.58
N TYR A 69 0.16 2.09 5.15
CA TYR A 69 -0.43 3.17 4.37
C TYR A 69 0.51 4.36 4.31
N LYS A 70 1.03 4.67 3.12
CA LYS A 70 1.89 5.82 2.88
C LYS A 70 1.18 6.84 1.97
N PRO A 71 0.86 8.05 2.46
CA PRO A 71 0.31 9.10 1.60
C PRO A 71 1.30 9.49 0.49
N ASP A 72 0.78 9.80 -0.69
CA ASP A 72 1.62 10.29 -1.80
C ASP A 72 2.38 11.58 -1.44
N LEU A 73 1.84 12.39 -0.52
CA LEU A 73 2.53 13.55 0.03
C LEU A 73 3.89 13.17 0.64
N TYR A 74 3.97 12.04 1.36
CA TYR A 74 5.22 11.57 1.97
C TYR A 74 6.23 11.19 0.89
N THR A 75 5.79 10.50 -0.16
CA THR A 75 6.63 10.18 -1.31
C THR A 75 7.12 11.45 -2.03
N LYS A 76 6.24 12.42 -2.28
CA LYS A 76 6.60 13.71 -2.92
C LYS A 76 7.59 14.52 -2.08
N LYS A 77 7.50 14.42 -0.75
CA LYS A 77 8.41 15.07 0.19
C LYS A 77 9.64 14.23 0.53
N ARG A 78 9.83 13.08 -0.14
CA ARG A 78 10.97 12.15 0.09
C ARG A 78 11.09 11.68 1.54
N ILE A 79 9.95 11.51 2.19
CA ILE A 79 9.86 10.95 3.55
C ILE A 79 9.91 9.43 3.41
N TYR A 80 11.03 8.85 3.83
CA TYR A 80 11.33 7.42 3.81
C TYR A 80 11.69 6.94 5.21
N ALA A 81 11.90 5.63 5.38
CA ALA A 81 12.07 5.04 6.71
C ALA A 81 13.30 5.60 7.45
N ASP A 82 14.35 5.94 6.71
CA ASP A 82 15.59 6.55 7.18
C ASP A 82 15.47 8.04 7.53
N THR A 83 14.58 8.76 6.84
CA THR A 83 14.43 10.24 6.95
C THR A 83 13.22 10.68 7.77
N ALA A 84 12.27 9.79 8.05
CA ALA A 84 11.03 10.14 8.75
C ALA A 84 11.28 10.66 10.18
N ARG A 85 12.25 10.09 10.89
CA ARG A 85 12.56 10.47 12.28
C ARG A 85 13.11 11.89 12.37
N ASP A 86 13.93 12.30 11.40
CA ASP A 86 14.47 13.66 11.33
C ASP A 86 13.36 14.73 11.18
N LEU A 87 12.20 14.32 10.69
CA LEU A 87 11.00 15.16 10.52
C LEU A 87 10.00 15.01 11.69
N GLY A 88 10.37 14.34 12.77
CA GLY A 88 9.52 14.11 13.94
C GLY A 88 8.38 13.11 13.69
N LEU A 89 8.45 12.32 12.62
CA LEU A 89 7.45 11.30 12.30
C LEU A 89 7.87 9.93 12.87
N PRO A 90 6.91 9.11 13.34
CA PRO A 90 7.21 7.77 13.86
C PRO A 90 7.71 6.81 12.77
N GLY A 91 7.41 7.09 11.49
CA GLY A 91 7.85 6.30 10.36
C GLY A 91 7.39 6.88 9.02
N ALA A 92 7.70 6.18 7.93
CA ALA A 92 7.35 6.60 6.56
C ALA A 92 5.92 6.24 6.12
N SER A 93 5.10 5.78 7.06
CA SER A 93 3.71 5.37 6.86
C SER A 93 2.86 6.13 7.87
N ARG A 94 1.69 6.61 7.42
CA ARG A 94 0.73 7.31 8.28
C ARG A 94 -0.09 6.33 9.11
N PHE A 95 -0.49 5.21 8.50
CA PHE A 95 -1.19 4.13 9.18
C PHE A 95 -0.45 2.82 8.96
N SER A 96 -0.53 1.92 9.94
CA SER A 96 -0.01 0.57 9.85
C SER A 96 -0.89 -0.38 10.65
N GLY A 97 -1.13 -1.59 10.15
CA GLY A 97 -1.89 -2.62 10.85
C GLY A 97 -2.55 -3.61 9.90
#